data_AF-A0A8B5WED5-F1
#
_entry.id   AF-A0A8B5WED5-F1
#
_cell.length_a   1.000
_cell.length_b   1.000
_cell.length_c   1.000
_cell.angle_alpha   90.00
_cell.angle_beta   90.00
_cell.angle_gamma   90.00
#
_symmetry.space_group_name_H-M   'P 1'
#
loop_
_entity.id
_entity.type
_entity.pdbx_description
1 polymer ?
#
loop_
_entity_poly.entity_id
_entity_poly.type
_entity_poly.pdbx_seq_one_letter_code
_entity_poly.pdbx_strand_id
1 'polypeptide(L)'
;QTGRKLVMDYYGPRVPLGGGALCGKHPTHIDRIGARAAREAAVHAVRTGAGECLVQVTYAPNCDLPLDVNYRMEGRGERLGREFFGHESLVERSLGQAPFSINEASQHLRATPCKLETDVEDRGVIHV
;
A
#
# COMPACT_ATOMS: atom_id res chain seq x y z
N GLN A 1 -23.79 -5.47 -1.85
CA GLN A 1 -22.67 -6.12 -2.56
C GLN A 1 -21.40 -5.34 -2.23
N THR A 2 -20.40 -6.04 -1.73
CA THR A 2 -19.09 -5.49 -1.36
C THR A 2 -18.27 -5.15 -2.61
N GLY A 3 -17.35 -4.19 -2.52
CA GLY A 3 -16.43 -3.84 -3.62
C GLY A 3 -17.01 -2.97 -4.75
N ARG A 4 -18.18 -2.35 -4.56
CA ARG A 4 -18.81 -1.45 -5.56
C ARG A 4 -18.40 0.02 -5.41
N LYS A 5 -17.57 0.34 -4.42
CA LYS A 5 -17.18 1.72 -4.08
C LYS A 5 -15.67 1.88 -4.02
N LEU A 6 -14.96 1.17 -4.90
CA LEU A 6 -13.48 1.16 -4.96
C LEU A 6 -12.91 2.57 -4.97
N VAL A 7 -13.40 3.46 -5.83
CA VAL A 7 -12.94 4.86 -5.88
C VAL A 7 -13.01 5.57 -4.51
N MET A 8 -14.01 5.25 -3.69
CA MET A 8 -14.16 5.82 -2.33
C MET A 8 -13.46 5.01 -1.23
N ASP A 9 -13.18 3.73 -1.48
CA ASP A 9 -12.42 2.88 -0.56
C ASP A 9 -10.91 3.18 -0.66
N TYR A 10 -10.49 3.68 -1.82
CA TYR A 10 -9.17 4.24 -2.12
C TYR A 10 -9.23 5.78 -2.10
N TYR A 11 -8.26 6.42 -2.73
CA TYR A 11 -7.96 7.85 -2.66
C TYR A 11 -8.77 8.73 -3.62
N GLY A 12 -9.98 8.31 -3.99
CA GLY A 12 -10.82 9.06 -4.91
C GLY A 12 -10.45 8.90 -6.39
N PRO A 13 -11.08 9.69 -7.28
CA PRO A 13 -10.96 9.53 -8.74
C PRO A 13 -9.63 10.03 -9.33
N ARG A 14 -8.77 10.65 -8.50
CA ARG A 14 -7.45 11.16 -8.95
C ARG A 14 -6.49 10.02 -9.32
N VAL A 15 -6.78 8.82 -8.83
CA VAL A 15 -5.84 7.71 -8.72
C VAL A 15 -6.26 6.55 -9.62
N PRO A 16 -5.36 6.03 -10.48
CA PRO A 16 -5.63 4.75 -11.15
C PRO A 16 -5.84 3.67 -10.09
N LEU A 17 -6.68 2.67 -10.40
CA LEU A 17 -7.00 1.59 -9.48
C LEU A 17 -6.79 0.26 -10.18
N GLY A 18 -6.13 -0.68 -9.50
CA GLY A 18 -5.98 -2.07 -9.98
C GLY A 18 -7.27 -2.90 -9.98
N GLY A 19 -8.37 -2.39 -9.39
CA GLY A 19 -9.70 -3.05 -9.41
C GLY A 19 -9.98 -4.01 -8.25
N GLY A 20 -9.02 -4.25 -7.36
CA GLY A 20 -9.20 -5.12 -6.19
C GLY A 20 -10.04 -4.46 -5.09
N ALA A 21 -11.10 -5.14 -4.64
CA ALA A 21 -11.84 -4.73 -3.43
C ALA A 21 -11.04 -5.01 -2.15
N LEU A 22 -10.97 -4.03 -1.25
CA LEU A 22 -10.34 -4.15 0.07
C LEU A 22 -11.26 -4.88 1.07
N CYS A 23 -12.56 -4.61 0.97
CA CYS A 23 -13.59 -5.15 1.84
C CYS A 23 -14.02 -6.57 1.48
N GLY A 24 -14.30 -7.38 2.49
CA GLY A 24 -14.87 -8.73 2.33
C GLY A 24 -13.86 -9.81 1.90
N LYS A 25 -12.57 -9.47 1.79
CA LYS A 25 -11.48 -10.41 1.55
C LYS A 25 -10.73 -10.74 2.83
N HIS A 26 -10.11 -11.92 2.87
CA HIS A 26 -9.24 -12.31 3.97
C HIS A 26 -8.11 -11.29 4.14
N PRO A 27 -7.67 -10.95 5.38
CA PRO A 27 -6.64 -9.93 5.61
C PRO A 27 -5.35 -10.16 4.83
N THR A 28 -4.97 -11.42 4.60
CA THR A 28 -3.76 -11.83 3.87
C THR A 28 -3.93 -11.87 2.35
N HIS A 29 -5.10 -11.49 1.83
CA HIS A 29 -5.32 -11.48 0.39
C HIS A 29 -4.49 -10.38 -0.27
N ILE A 30 -3.83 -10.70 -1.38
CA ILE A 30 -2.86 -9.81 -2.04
C ILE A 30 -3.43 -8.42 -2.35
N ASP A 31 -4.68 -8.32 -2.81
CA ASP A 31 -5.32 -7.02 -3.07
C ASP A 31 -5.35 -6.09 -1.85
N ARG A 32 -5.42 -6.64 -0.63
CA ARG A 32 -5.48 -5.84 0.60
C ARG A 32 -4.08 -5.52 1.12
N ILE A 33 -3.23 -6.55 1.26
CA ILE A 33 -1.86 -6.37 1.77
C ILE A 33 -0.96 -5.63 0.78
N GLY A 34 -1.15 -5.86 -0.53
CA GLY A 34 -0.43 -5.19 -1.61
C GLY A 34 -0.80 -3.71 -1.71
N ALA A 35 -2.10 -3.37 -1.64
CA ALA A 35 -2.54 -1.98 -1.59
C ALA A 35 -1.97 -1.24 -0.36
N ARG A 36 -1.95 -1.90 0.81
CA ARG A 36 -1.34 -1.34 2.01
C ARG A 36 0.18 -1.17 1.86
N ALA A 37 0.88 -2.14 1.30
CA ALA A 37 2.31 -2.05 1.06
C ALA A 37 2.66 -0.93 0.06
N ALA A 38 1.86 -0.77 -1.00
CA ALA A 38 2.02 0.34 -1.94
C ALA A 38 1.86 1.70 -1.25
N ARG A 39 0.87 1.84 -0.35
CA ARG A 39 0.73 3.03 0.50
C ARG A 39 1.97 3.26 1.38
N GLU A 40 2.42 2.24 2.11
CA GLU A 40 3.59 2.32 3.00
C GLU A 40 4.83 2.79 2.21
N ALA A 41 5.04 2.25 1.02
CA ALA A 41 6.12 2.65 0.12
C ALA A 41 5.99 4.09 -0.40
N ALA A 42 4.78 4.53 -0.78
CA ALA A 42 4.54 5.87 -1.26
C ALA A 42 4.77 6.92 -0.16
N VAL A 43 4.30 6.64 1.05
CA VAL A 43 4.52 7.48 2.24
C VAL A 43 6.00 7.54 2.59
N HIS A 44 6.72 6.43 2.51
CA HIS A 44 8.19 6.40 2.70
C HIS A 44 8.91 7.30 1.69
N ALA A 45 8.57 7.20 0.41
CA ALA A 45 9.15 8.03 -0.63
C ALA A 45 8.92 9.53 -0.38
N VAL A 46 7.72 9.91 0.08
CA VAL A 46 7.40 11.31 0.38
C VAL A 46 8.12 11.81 1.62
N ARG A 47 8.17 11.01 2.70
CA ARG A 47 8.92 11.33 3.92
C ARG A 47 10.42 11.52 3.67
N THR A 48 10.96 10.87 2.64
CA THR A 48 12.38 10.95 2.26
C THR A 48 12.67 12.01 1.20
N GLY A 49 11.67 12.78 0.75
CA GLY A 49 11.89 13.96 -0.09
C GLY A 49 11.22 13.93 -1.47
N ALA A 50 10.27 13.04 -1.73
CA ALA A 50 9.35 13.18 -2.86
C ALA A 50 8.22 14.17 -2.52
N GLY A 51 7.77 14.96 -3.51
CA GLY A 51 6.60 15.84 -3.38
C GLY A 51 5.28 15.08 -3.49
N GLU A 52 5.18 14.22 -4.50
CA GLU A 52 4.08 13.25 -4.67
C GLU A 52 4.61 11.91 -5.18
N CYS A 53 3.93 10.81 -4.86
CA CYS A 53 4.34 9.46 -5.27
C CYS A 53 3.16 8.53 -5.61
N LEU A 54 3.23 7.96 -6.81
CA LEU A 54 2.42 6.87 -7.34
C LEU A 54 3.27 5.59 -7.34
N VAL A 55 2.78 4.54 -6.68
CA VAL A 55 3.43 3.23 -6.61
C VAL A 55 2.49 2.19 -7.17
N GLN A 56 2.84 1.63 -8.33
CA GLN A 56 2.11 0.54 -8.95
C GLN A 56 2.87 -0.77 -8.72
N VAL A 57 2.18 -1.80 -8.21
CA VAL A 57 2.77 -3.11 -7.97
C VAL A 57 1.97 -4.19 -8.68
N THR A 58 2.66 -5.05 -9.42
CA THR A 58 2.03 -6.14 -10.18
C THR A 58 2.42 -7.48 -9.59
N TYR A 59 1.44 -8.30 -9.25
CA TYR A 59 1.66 -9.65 -8.71
C TYR A 59 1.17 -10.71 -9.69
N ALA A 60 1.81 -11.87 -9.66
CA ALA A 60 1.34 -13.08 -10.32
C ALA A 60 0.95 -14.13 -9.26
N PRO A 61 -0.07 -14.95 -9.52
CA PRO A 61 -0.42 -16.05 -8.63
C PRO A 61 0.76 -17.02 -8.49
N ASN A 62 1.00 -17.49 -7.27
CA ASN A 62 2.10 -18.40 -6.91
C ASN A 62 3.51 -17.83 -7.13
N CYS A 63 3.66 -16.51 -7.21
CA CYS A 63 4.96 -15.84 -7.15
C CYS A 63 5.08 -15.07 -5.84
N ASP A 64 6.18 -15.28 -5.11
CA ASP A 64 6.39 -14.58 -3.83
C ASP A 64 6.76 -13.10 -4.06
N LEU A 65 7.68 -12.83 -4.99
CA LEU A 65 8.05 -11.46 -5.35
C LEU A 65 7.11 -10.89 -6.43
N PRO A 66 6.83 -9.57 -6.40
CA PRO A 66 6.05 -8.92 -7.45
C PRO A 66 6.77 -9.00 -8.80
N LEU A 67 6.00 -9.11 -9.88
CA LEU A 67 6.52 -9.06 -11.25
C LEU A 67 7.16 -7.70 -11.55
N ASP A 68 6.51 -6.61 -11.12
CA ASP A 68 6.98 -5.25 -11.34
C ASP A 68 6.60 -4.34 -10.17
N VAL A 69 7.44 -3.33 -9.93
CA VAL A 69 7.23 -2.26 -8.95
C VAL A 69 7.62 -0.94 -9.62
N ASN A 70 6.62 -0.14 -9.98
CA ASN A 70 6.82 1.13 -10.67
C ASN A 70 6.59 2.30 -9.71
N TYR A 71 7.58 3.18 -9.58
CA TYR A 71 7.49 4.44 -8.85
C TYR A 71 7.43 5.60 -9.83
N ARG A 72 6.31 6.33 -9.84
CA ARG A 72 6.18 7.63 -10.49
C ARG A 72 6.09 8.69 -9.41
N MET A 73 7.12 9.51 -9.25
CA MET A 73 7.18 10.49 -8.18
C MET A 73 7.85 11.78 -8.65
N GLU A 74 7.42 12.90 -8.07
CA GLU A 74 8.07 14.19 -8.24
C GLU A 74 9.18 14.37 -7.18
N GLY A 75 10.39 14.71 -7.60
CA GLY A 75 11.54 14.88 -6.69
C GLY A 75 12.39 13.61 -6.50
N ARG A 76 13.10 13.53 -5.37
CA ARG A 76 14.10 12.49 -5.08
C ARG A 76 13.84 11.77 -3.75
N GLY A 77 12.66 11.16 -3.63
CA GLY A 77 12.36 10.22 -2.55
C GLY A 77 13.11 8.89 -2.69
N GLU A 78 13.25 8.17 -1.58
CA GLU A 78 13.79 6.83 -1.54
C GLU A 78 12.75 5.81 -2.04
N ARG A 79 13.19 4.84 -2.85
CA ARG A 79 12.34 3.78 -3.40
C ARG A 79 12.61 2.47 -2.65
N LEU A 80 11.56 1.85 -2.11
CA LEU A 80 11.69 0.52 -1.54
C LEU A 80 11.80 -0.52 -2.67
N GLY A 81 12.71 -1.48 -2.49
CA GLY A 81 12.95 -2.54 -3.47
C GLY A 81 11.85 -3.59 -3.53
N ARG A 82 11.94 -4.51 -4.50
CA ARG A 82 10.99 -5.63 -4.68
C ARG A 82 10.88 -6.53 -3.44
N GLU A 83 11.96 -6.65 -2.66
CA GLU A 83 12.01 -7.43 -1.42
C GLU A 83 10.99 -6.94 -0.37
N PHE A 84 10.73 -5.63 -0.30
CA PHE A 84 9.75 -5.07 0.63
C PHE A 84 8.31 -5.57 0.35
N PHE A 85 8.06 -5.92 -0.91
CA PHE A 85 6.78 -6.37 -1.44
C PHE A 85 6.66 -7.90 -1.52
N GLY A 86 7.60 -8.67 -0.95
CA GLY A 86 7.51 -10.14 -0.89
C GLY A 86 6.23 -10.59 -0.19
N HIS A 87 5.48 -11.49 -0.82
CA HIS A 87 4.16 -11.91 -0.36
C HIS A 87 4.21 -12.49 1.06
N GLU A 88 5.18 -13.34 1.37
CA GLU A 88 5.39 -13.87 2.73
C GLU A 88 5.55 -12.73 3.75
N SER A 89 6.45 -11.78 3.48
CA SER A 89 6.65 -10.61 4.33
C SER A 89 5.40 -9.74 4.47
N LEU A 90 4.60 -9.59 3.41
CA LEU A 90 3.33 -8.85 3.46
C LEU A 90 2.30 -9.55 4.36
N VAL A 91 2.23 -10.88 4.29
CA VAL A 91 1.32 -11.69 5.11
C VAL A 91 1.68 -11.58 6.59
N GLU A 92 2.96 -11.71 6.93
CA GLU A 92 3.46 -11.56 8.31
C GLU A 92 3.10 -10.18 8.89
N ARG A 93 3.35 -9.11 8.13
CA ARG A 93 2.98 -7.74 8.52
C ARG A 93 1.48 -7.57 8.72
N SER A 94 0.67 -8.22 7.89
CA SER A 94 -0.79 -8.15 8.01
C SER A 94 -1.33 -8.91 9.23
N LEU A 95 -0.66 -9.98 9.64
CA LEU A 95 -1.07 -10.79 10.80
C LEU A 95 -0.52 -10.26 12.13
N GLY A 96 0.24 -9.17 12.11
CA GLY A 96 0.80 -8.55 13.31
C GLY A 96 2.03 -9.28 13.87
N GLN A 97 2.65 -10.17 13.09
CA GLN A 97 3.92 -10.81 13.41
C GLN A 97 5.04 -10.02 12.72
N ALA A 98 5.39 -8.83 13.22
CA ALA A 98 6.44 -8.03 12.59
C ALA A 98 7.77 -8.15 13.36
N PRO A 99 8.88 -8.53 12.69
CA PRO A 99 10.25 -8.27 13.16
C PRO A 99 10.82 -6.91 12.68
N PHE A 100 10.04 -6.03 12.03
CA PHE A 100 10.56 -4.76 11.50
C PHE A 100 10.01 -3.52 12.24
N SER A 101 10.89 -2.85 12.99
CA SER A 101 10.60 -1.62 13.72
C SER A 101 10.53 -0.44 12.76
N ILE A 102 9.31 -0.01 12.44
CA ILE A 102 9.02 1.31 11.88
C ILE A 102 8.15 2.03 12.92
N ASN A 103 8.73 3.08 13.51
CA ASN A 103 8.25 3.98 14.57
C ASN A 103 6.77 3.93 15.00
N GLU A 104 6.53 4.22 16.28
CA GLU A 104 5.26 4.12 17.03
C GLU A 104 4.01 4.74 16.37
N ALA A 105 4.15 5.60 15.35
CA ALA A 105 3.03 6.13 14.56
C ALA A 105 2.21 5.05 13.83
N SER A 106 2.80 3.88 13.55
CA SER A 106 2.11 2.77 12.87
C SER A 106 1.15 1.99 13.78
N GLN A 107 1.18 2.25 15.10
CA GLN A 107 0.42 1.48 16.08
C GLN A 107 -1.10 1.74 16.07
N HIS A 108 -1.56 2.79 15.37
CA HIS A 108 -3.00 3.04 15.15
C HIS A 108 -3.61 2.19 14.02
N LEU A 109 -2.79 1.50 13.21
CA LEU A 109 -3.25 0.59 12.13
C LEU A 109 -3.60 -0.83 12.62
N ARG A 110 -3.65 -1.05 13.94
CA ARG A 110 -3.90 -2.37 14.56
C ARG A 110 -5.32 -2.92 14.36
N ALA A 111 -6.28 -2.07 13.98
CA ALA A 111 -7.60 -2.47 13.51
C ALA A 111 -7.84 -1.78 12.16
N THR A 112 -7.28 -2.34 11.08
CA THR A 112 -7.26 -1.60 9.81
C THR A 112 -8.69 -1.46 9.26
N PRO A 113 -9.23 -0.24 9.16
CA PRO A 113 -10.54 -0.03 8.57
C PRO A 113 -10.55 -0.55 7.13
N CYS A 114 -11.75 -0.84 6.64
CA CYS A 114 -11.98 -1.31 5.28
C CYS A 114 -11.54 -0.33 4.18
N LYS A 115 -11.24 0.90 4.58
CA LYS A 115 -10.94 2.06 3.74
C LYS A 115 -9.53 2.53 4.03
N LEU A 116 -8.83 2.93 2.97
CA LEU A 116 -7.58 3.68 3.10
C LEU A 116 -7.96 5.16 3.15
N GLU A 117 -8.03 5.73 4.36
CA GLU A 117 -8.26 7.17 4.52
C GLU A 117 -6.98 7.96 4.19
N THR A 118 -7.17 9.17 3.67
CA THR A 118 -6.12 10.17 3.52
C THR A 118 -5.82 10.77 4.88
N ASP A 119 -4.65 10.48 5.44
CA ASP A 119 -4.17 11.14 6.66
C ASP A 119 -3.70 12.58 6.35
N VAL A 120 -3.65 13.45 7.35
CA VAL A 120 -3.23 14.87 7.17
C VAL A 120 -1.78 15.01 6.69
N GLU A 121 -0.97 13.96 6.86
CA GLU A 121 0.39 13.82 6.28
C GLU A 121 0.36 13.38 4.79
N ASP A 122 -0.77 12.90 4.28
CA ASP A 122 -0.96 12.39 2.92
C ASP A 122 -1.23 13.51 1.89
N ARG A 123 -0.86 14.77 2.17
CA ARG A 123 -1.12 15.95 1.31
C ARG A 123 -0.53 15.89 -0.11
N GLY A 124 0.12 14.79 -0.49
CA GLY A 124 0.61 14.51 -1.84
C GLY A 124 0.64 13.02 -2.21
N VAL A 125 -0.08 12.14 -1.50
CA VAL A 125 0.08 10.67 -1.61
C VAL A 125 -1.32 10.08 -1.66
N ILE A 126 -1.72 9.26 -2.62
CA ILE A 126 -1.20 7.95 -3.03
C ILE A 126 -1.76 7.69 -4.43
N HIS A 127 -1.03 6.98 -5.29
CA HIS A 127 -1.69 6.27 -6.38
C HIS A 127 -1.24 4.79 -6.39
N VAL A 128 -2.16 3.83 -6.62
CA VAL A 128 -1.91 2.36 -6.62
C VAL A 128 -2.23 1.75 -7.99
#